data_AF-A0A532TN15-F1
#
_entry.id   AF-A0A532TN15-F1
#
_cell.length_a   1.000
_cell.length_b   1.000
_cell.length_c   1.000
_cell.angle_alpha   90.00
_cell.angle_beta   90.00
_cell.angle_gamma   90.00
#
_symmetry.space_group_name_H-M   'P 1'
#
loop_
_entity.id
_entity.type
_entity.pdbx_description
1 polymer ?
#
loop_
_entity_poly.entity_id
_entity_poly.type
_entity_poly.pdbx_seq_one_letter_code
_entity_poly.pdbx_strand_id
1 'polypeptide(L)'
;MTETTRTTVTLSKISMNQVKELVGVFGSTPASVISRIVEHFFDYGKFDDVIEKMKAKKRELFPPDDITINNKIKNLFKGVNKIPFEDFVDFLQVDSRYVLESIHIWTERYNIKIIENLVIKNSD
;
A
#
# COMPACT_ATOMS: atom_id res chain seq x y z
N MET A 1 2.80 -15.64 6.84
CA MET A 1 1.70 -16.32 6.13
C MET A 1 1.76 -15.87 4.68
N THR A 2 1.67 -16.79 3.72
CA THR A 2 1.66 -16.45 2.29
C THR A 2 0.23 -16.53 1.80
N GLU A 3 -0.29 -15.43 1.25
CA GLU A 3 -1.60 -15.41 0.61
C GLU A 3 -1.44 -15.71 -0.89
N THR A 4 -2.17 -16.69 -1.40
CA THR A 4 -2.06 -17.13 -2.81
C THR A 4 -3.37 -16.83 -3.54
N THR A 5 -3.30 -15.96 -4.54
CA THR A 5 -4.44 -15.65 -5.43
C THR A 5 -4.10 -16.02 -6.88
N ARG A 6 -5.04 -16.65 -7.59
CA ARG A 6 -4.87 -16.97 -9.02
C ARG A 6 -5.29 -15.78 -9.88
N THR A 7 -4.35 -15.22 -10.63
CA THR A 7 -4.59 -14.07 -11.52
C THR A 7 -4.16 -14.41 -12.95
N THR A 8 -4.97 -13.98 -13.93
CA THR A 8 -4.62 -14.06 -15.34
C THR A 8 -4.00 -12.72 -15.77
N VAL A 9 -2.83 -12.78 -16.39
CA VAL A 9 -2.15 -11.60 -16.94
C VAL A 9 -1.94 -11.75 -18.45
N THR A 10 -2.09 -10.65 -19.17
CA THR A 10 -1.79 -10.60 -20.61
C THR A 10 -0.45 -9.93 -20.81
N LEU A 11 0.46 -10.62 -21.48
CA LEU A 11 1.78 -10.10 -21.82
C LEU A 11 1.92 -9.92 -23.33
N SER A 12 2.79 -8.99 -23.73
CA SER A 12 3.18 -8.87 -25.13
C SER A 12 3.82 -10.17 -25.62
N LYS A 13 3.75 -10.45 -26.93
CA LYS A 13 4.38 -11.64 -27.52
C LYS A 13 5.89 -11.69 -27.24
N ILE A 14 6.56 -10.54 -27.25
CA ILE A 14 7.99 -10.41 -26.97
C ILE A 14 8.29 -10.81 -25.52
N SER A 15 7.55 -10.24 -24.56
CA SER A 15 7.72 -10.55 -23.14
C SER A 15 7.42 -12.03 -22.85
N MET A 16 6.40 -12.60 -23.48
CA MET A 16 6.06 -14.03 -23.32
C MET A 16 7.16 -14.95 -23.90
N ASN A 17 7.83 -14.55 -24.98
CA ASN A 17 8.96 -15.30 -25.51
C ASN A 17 10.14 -15.29 -24.53
N GLN A 18 10.46 -14.13 -23.93
CA GLN A 18 11.48 -14.04 -22.89
C GLN A 18 11.15 -14.95 -21.68
N VAL A 19 9.90 -14.97 -21.23
CA VAL A 19 9.47 -15.88 -20.15
C VAL A 19 9.71 -17.34 -20.54
N LYS A 20 9.37 -17.73 -21.78
CA LYS A 20 9.54 -19.10 -22.26
C LYS A 20 11.01 -19.53 -22.34
N GLU A 21 11.91 -18.62 -22.73
CA GLU A 21 13.36 -18.90 -22.77
C GLU A 21 13.94 -19.19 -21.37
N LEU A 22 13.34 -18.64 -20.33
CA LEU A 22 13.77 -18.84 -18.94
C LEU A 22 13.17 -20.09 -18.28
N VAL A 23 12.22 -20.75 -18.94
CA VAL A 23 11.64 -22.03 -18.46
C VAL A 23 12.70 -23.13 -18.52
N GLY A 24 12.78 -23.94 -17.47
CA GLY A 24 13.80 -24.96 -17.28
C GLY A 24 15.03 -24.45 -16.52
N VAL A 25 15.26 -23.14 -16.46
CA VAL A 25 16.35 -22.53 -15.69
C VAL A 25 15.82 -21.89 -14.40
N PHE A 26 14.80 -21.03 -14.50
CA PHE A 26 14.28 -20.26 -13.37
C PHE A 26 12.96 -20.77 -12.81
N GLY A 27 12.32 -21.72 -13.50
CA GLY A 27 11.08 -22.38 -13.09
C GLY A 27 10.67 -23.48 -14.07
N SER A 28 9.80 -24.40 -13.63
CA SER A 28 9.32 -25.52 -14.45
C SER A 28 8.19 -25.14 -15.42
N THR A 29 7.56 -23.97 -15.21
CA THR A 29 6.44 -23.48 -16.03
C THR A 29 6.57 -21.97 -16.23
N PRO A 30 5.94 -21.41 -17.29
CA PRO A 30 5.88 -19.96 -17.49
C PRO A 30 5.32 -19.22 -16.28
N ALA A 31 4.32 -19.78 -15.59
CA ALA A 31 3.74 -19.18 -14.40
C ALA A 31 4.76 -19.09 -13.25
N SER A 32 5.54 -20.16 -13.01
CA SER A 32 6.59 -20.16 -11.99
C SER A 32 7.68 -19.13 -12.29
N VAL A 33 8.08 -18.99 -13.56
CA VAL A 33 9.03 -17.96 -14.00
C VAL A 33 8.47 -16.56 -13.77
N ILE A 34 7.21 -16.31 -14.15
CA ILE A 34 6.54 -15.02 -13.94
C ILE A 34 6.44 -14.69 -12.45
N SER A 35 6.01 -15.62 -11.61
CA SER A 35 5.95 -15.43 -10.16
C SER A 35 7.30 -14.99 -9.60
N ARG A 36 8.39 -15.65 -10.01
CA ARG A 36 9.74 -15.32 -9.53
C ARG A 36 10.23 -13.95 -9.99
N ILE A 37 9.90 -13.55 -11.22
CA ILE A 37 10.18 -12.19 -11.72
C ILE A 37 9.42 -11.14 -10.91
N VAL A 38 8.15 -11.41 -10.59
CA VAL A 38 7.31 -10.50 -9.79
C VAL A 38 7.80 -10.42 -8.34
N GLU A 39 8.17 -11.53 -7.72
CA GLU A 39 8.79 -11.55 -6.39
C GLU A 39 10.08 -10.72 -6.38
N HIS A 40 10.96 -10.96 -7.35
CA HIS A 40 12.20 -10.19 -7.49
C HIS A 40 11.96 -8.69 -7.69
N PHE A 41 10.88 -8.33 -8.39
CA PHE A 41 10.46 -6.95 -8.55
C PHE A 41 10.09 -6.32 -7.19
N PHE A 42 9.36 -7.02 -6.32
CA PHE A 42 9.01 -6.48 -5.00
C PHE A 42 10.20 -6.48 -4.02
N ASP A 43 11.07 -7.49 -4.08
CA ASP A 43 12.18 -7.63 -3.13
C ASP A 43 13.27 -6.56 -3.27
N TYR A 44 13.46 -6.01 -4.47
CA TYR A 44 14.60 -5.11 -4.73
C TYR A 44 14.37 -3.64 -4.35
N GLY A 45 13.19 -3.25 -3.82
CA GLY A 45 12.87 -1.92 -3.28
C GLY A 45 12.96 -0.73 -4.25
N LYS A 46 13.61 -0.90 -5.42
CA LYS A 46 13.80 0.13 -6.45
C LYS A 46 12.51 0.51 -7.18
N PHE A 47 11.40 -0.11 -6.84
CA PHE A 47 10.10 0.10 -7.48
C PHE A 47 9.06 0.72 -6.54
N ASP A 48 9.44 1.07 -5.31
CA ASP A 48 8.57 1.78 -4.37
C ASP A 48 8.01 3.07 -5.00
N ASP A 49 8.84 3.80 -5.75
CA ASP A 49 8.43 4.98 -6.51
C ASP A 49 7.33 4.69 -7.55
N VAL A 50 7.37 3.52 -8.19
CA VAL A 50 6.36 3.13 -9.19
C VAL A 50 5.05 2.80 -8.49
N ILE A 51 5.12 2.04 -7.39
CA ILE A 51 3.95 1.70 -6.59
C ILE A 51 3.31 2.97 -6.00
N GLU A 52 4.11 3.89 -5.46
CA GLU A 52 3.64 5.16 -4.93
C GLU A 52 2.98 6.03 -6.01
N LYS A 53 3.54 6.09 -7.23
CA LYS A 53 2.89 6.78 -8.36
C LYS A 53 1.53 6.17 -8.71
N MET A 54 1.43 4.83 -8.69
CA MET A 54 0.16 4.14 -8.96
C MET A 54 -0.88 4.41 -7.86
N LYS A 55 -0.48 4.38 -6.58
CA LYS A 55 -1.32 4.78 -5.45
C LYS A 55 -1.77 6.23 -5.55
N ALA A 56 -0.85 7.14 -5.91
CA ALA A 56 -1.15 8.54 -6.11
C ALA A 56 -2.21 8.76 -7.20
N LYS A 57 -2.06 8.11 -8.35
CA LYS A 57 -3.05 8.18 -9.43
C LYS A 57 -4.41 7.62 -9.02
N LYS A 58 -4.45 6.55 -8.22
CA LYS A 58 -5.70 6.02 -7.66
C LYS A 58 -6.40 7.08 -6.80
N ARG A 59 -5.69 7.84 -5.97
CA ARG A 59 -6.27 8.93 -5.17
C ARG A 59 -6.84 10.04 -6.02
N GLU A 60 -6.15 10.42 -7.09
CA GLU A 60 -6.62 11.47 -7.99
C GLU A 60 -7.96 11.09 -8.64
N LEU A 61 -8.07 9.82 -9.07
CA LEU A 61 -9.28 9.31 -9.73
C LEU A 61 -10.40 8.98 -8.76
N PHE A 62 -10.05 8.53 -7.55
CA PHE A 62 -10.97 8.09 -6.51
C PHE A 62 -10.51 8.67 -5.17
N PRO A 63 -10.77 9.97 -4.93
CA PRO A 63 -10.38 10.59 -3.67
C PRO A 63 -11.11 9.88 -2.52
N PRO A 64 -10.43 9.69 -1.37
CA PRO A 64 -11.09 9.14 -0.20
C PRO A 64 -12.29 10.01 0.17
N ASP A 65 -13.44 9.39 0.42
CA ASP A 65 -14.60 10.11 0.94
C ASP A 65 -14.30 10.58 2.38
N ASP A 66 -14.35 11.90 2.58
CA ASP A 66 -14.04 12.54 3.86
C ASP A 66 -14.90 11.98 5.00
N ILE A 67 -16.18 11.66 4.74
CA ILE A 67 -17.08 11.09 5.75
C ILE A 67 -16.55 9.72 6.20
N THR A 68 -16.16 8.89 5.23
CA THR A 68 -15.57 7.58 5.47
C THR A 68 -14.26 7.68 6.26
N ILE A 69 -13.34 8.57 5.87
CA ILE A 69 -12.07 8.80 6.58
C ILE A 69 -12.33 9.23 8.02
N ASN A 70 -13.22 10.20 8.23
CA ASN A 70 -13.56 10.71 9.55
C ASN A 70 -14.12 9.61 10.47
N ASN A 71 -15.01 8.76 9.93
CA ASN A 71 -15.55 7.63 10.66
C ASN A 71 -14.46 6.60 11.02
N LYS A 72 -13.55 6.31 10.09
CA LYS A 72 -12.41 5.43 10.35
C LYS A 72 -11.51 5.97 11.46
N ILE A 73 -11.10 7.24 11.41
CA ILE A 73 -10.26 7.86 12.45
C ILE A 73 -10.94 7.78 13.81
N LYS A 74 -12.23 8.14 13.91
CA LYS A 74 -12.98 8.07 15.17
C LYS A 74 -13.04 6.65 15.74
N ASN A 75 -13.29 5.65 14.88
CA ASN A 75 -13.36 4.25 15.30
C ASN A 75 -11.99 3.71 15.74
N LEU A 76 -10.93 4.12 15.04
CA LEU A 76 -9.58 3.68 15.33
C LEU A 76 -9.13 4.09 16.74
N PHE A 77 -9.49 5.30 17.19
CA PHE A 77 -9.16 5.81 18.52
C PHE A 77 -10.28 5.59 19.58
N LYS A 78 -11.22 4.65 19.38
CA LYS A 78 -12.28 4.37 20.37
C LYS A 78 -11.78 3.64 21.62
N GLY A 79 -10.60 3.02 21.58
CA GLY A 79 -10.06 2.25 22.71
C GLY A 79 -8.53 2.25 22.81
N VAL A 80 -7.85 3.01 21.95
CA VAL A 80 -6.39 3.15 21.94
C VAL A 80 -6.05 4.62 21.72
N ASN A 81 -4.94 5.06 22.33
CA ASN A 81 -4.45 6.45 22.21
C ASN A 81 -3.17 6.55 21.37
N LYS A 82 -2.58 5.42 20.97
CA LYS A 82 -1.34 5.34 20.21
C LYS A 82 -1.42 4.20 19.21
N ILE A 83 -0.99 4.46 17.99
CA ILE A 83 -1.08 3.51 16.88
C ILE A 83 0.17 3.66 16.02
N PRO A 84 0.82 2.57 15.57
CA PRO A 84 1.88 2.65 14.59
C PRO A 84 1.43 3.39 13.32
N PHE A 85 2.33 4.21 12.75
CA PHE A 85 2.02 5.01 11.57
C PHE A 85 1.61 4.15 10.38
N GLU A 86 2.29 3.02 10.16
CA GLU A 86 1.94 2.07 9.10
C GLU A 86 0.53 1.50 9.29
N ASP A 87 0.20 1.01 10.49
CA ASP A 87 -1.14 0.50 10.81
C ASP A 87 -2.23 1.58 10.64
N PHE A 88 -1.91 2.83 10.97
CA PHE A 88 -2.81 3.96 10.79
C PHE A 88 -3.09 4.24 9.31
N VAL A 89 -2.04 4.28 8.49
CA VAL A 89 -2.12 4.47 7.04
C VAL A 89 -2.94 3.33 6.40
N ASP A 90 -2.64 2.09 6.77
CA ASP A 90 -3.28 0.89 6.23
C ASP A 90 -4.77 0.81 6.60
N PHE A 91 -5.13 1.12 7.85
CA PHE A 91 -6.53 1.12 8.28
C PHE A 91 -7.37 2.17 7.54
N LEU A 92 -6.80 3.37 7.40
CA LEU A 92 -7.42 4.43 6.60
C LEU A 92 -7.52 4.05 5.12
N GLN A 93 -6.71 3.08 4.66
CA GLN A 93 -6.57 2.67 3.26
C GLN A 93 -6.17 3.85 2.37
N VAL A 94 -5.30 4.70 2.93
CA VAL A 94 -4.66 5.81 2.26
C VAL A 94 -3.16 5.51 2.17
N ASP A 95 -2.37 6.41 1.60
CA ASP A 95 -0.92 6.32 1.68
C ASP A 95 -0.35 7.34 2.68
N SER A 96 0.92 7.15 3.00
CA SER A 96 1.66 7.97 3.97
C SER A 96 1.65 9.46 3.58
N ARG A 97 1.73 9.77 2.29
CA ARG A 97 1.73 11.16 1.80
C ARG A 97 0.41 11.85 2.08
N TYR A 98 -0.72 11.17 1.85
CA TYR A 98 -2.03 11.73 2.16
C TYR A 98 -2.20 12.02 3.66
N VAL A 99 -1.68 11.12 4.52
CA VAL A 99 -1.68 11.34 5.97
C VAL A 99 -0.85 12.56 6.34
N LEU A 100 0.36 12.69 5.81
CA LEU A 100 1.25 13.81 6.10
C LEU A 100 0.67 15.14 5.60
N GLU A 101 0.03 15.15 4.44
CA GLU A 101 -0.66 16.33 3.90
C GLU A 101 -1.89 16.71 4.74
N SER A 102 -2.62 15.72 5.27
CA SER A 102 -3.87 15.93 6.02
C SER A 102 -3.70 16.07 7.54
N ILE A 103 -2.50 15.82 8.07
CA ILE A 103 -2.27 15.72 9.53
C ILE A 103 -2.61 17.02 10.27
N HIS A 104 -2.39 18.17 9.64
CA HIS A 104 -2.71 19.47 10.23
C HIS A 104 -4.22 19.59 10.52
N ILE A 105 -5.06 19.20 9.56
CA ILE A 105 -6.53 19.17 9.70
C ILE A 105 -6.94 18.22 10.81
N TRP A 106 -6.31 17.04 10.87
CA TRP A 106 -6.68 16.03 11.86
C TRP A 106 -6.17 16.37 13.26
N THR A 107 -5.06 17.09 13.38
CA THR A 107 -4.57 17.62 14.65
C THR A 107 -5.62 18.56 15.25
N GLU A 108 -6.15 19.49 14.45
CA GLU A 108 -7.19 20.43 14.90
C GLU A 108 -8.51 19.72 15.23
N ARG A 109 -8.93 18.75 14.42
CA ARG A 109 -10.24 18.10 14.58
C ARG A 109 -10.28 17.00 15.63
N TYR A 110 -9.16 16.28 15.82
CA TYR A 110 -9.11 15.04 16.59
C TYR A 110 -8.02 15.02 17.66
N ASN A 111 -7.24 16.09 17.81
CA ASN A 111 -6.09 16.18 18.72
C ASN A 111 -5.07 15.04 18.52
N ILE A 112 -4.86 14.64 17.26
CA ILE A 112 -3.88 13.62 16.89
C ILE A 112 -2.56 14.26 16.45
N LYS A 113 -1.43 13.63 16.77
CA LYS A 113 -0.09 14.05 16.34
C LYS A 113 0.74 12.85 15.92
N ILE A 114 1.67 13.05 15.00
CA ILE A 114 2.68 12.05 14.63
C ILE A 114 3.93 12.34 15.45
N ILE A 115 4.40 11.35 16.21
CA ILE A 115 5.66 11.39 16.94
C ILE A 115 6.45 10.15 16.55
N GLU A 116 7.60 10.36 15.91
CA GLU A 116 8.39 9.29 15.30
C GLU A 116 7.52 8.43 14.36
N ASN A 117 7.36 7.14 14.65
CA ASN A 117 6.53 6.21 13.88
C ASN A 117 5.18 5.92 14.54
N LEU A 118 4.68 6.81 15.41
CA LEU A 118 3.41 6.64 16.12
C LEU A 118 2.46 7.80 15.86
N VAL A 119 1.19 7.48 15.63
CA VAL A 119 0.07 8.43 15.66
C VAL A 119 -0.56 8.38 17.05
N ILE A 120 -0.48 9.49 17.76
CA ILE A 120 -0.90 9.64 19.15
C ILE A 120 -2.09 10.59 19.20
N LYS A 121 -3.19 10.12 19.79
CA LYS A 121 -4.32 10.99 20.16
C LYS A 121 -4.09 11.48 21.57
N ASN A 122 -3.92 12.79 21.73
CA ASN A 122 -3.90 13.39 23.05
C ASN A 122 -5.34 13.40 23.57
N SER A 123 -5.53 12.79 24.74
CA SER A 123 -6.72 13.01 25.54
C SER A 123 -6.49 14.32 26.28
N ASP A 124 -7.28 15.34 25.99
CA ASP A 124 -7.53 16.40 26.97
C ASP A 124 -8.38 15.82 28.13
#